data_AF-A0A1B4VH11-F1
#
_entry.id   AF-A0A1B4VH11-F1
#
_cell.length_a   1.000
_cell.length_b   1.000
_cell.length_c   1.000
_cell.angle_alpha   90.00
_cell.angle_beta   90.00
_cell.angle_gamma   90.00
#
_symmetry.space_group_name_H-M   'P 1'
#
loop_
_entity.id
_entity.type
_entity.pdbx_description
1 polymer ?
#
loop_
_entity_poly.entity_id
_entity_poly.type
_entity_poly.pdbx_seq_one_letter_code
_entity_poly.pdbx_strand_id
1 'polypeptide(L)'
;MKIRVKRKHRATGTSLASRGGLCVFVSCACLAARPALAEPAAFWKGMASAILPGSGQAMAGDYGEGLAHFGVFGVSLYGALRQRDRDDFLDEDARYDEDEDREVINKTTLRYDYAARLAFDTALYSSYAAYRDARQRDNAGYRTPLPRESLADLARAPFSLRYLSRATTFVPLLIQAAAVLAADDGYRIDRAPDVSEGDLHLYNLVANEMTAVGEEAFFRGFINNEFSERYGNRWGLAISSVIFGLGHTGEGQTANAVQATAAGLYLGWLHQRNGFEAGEGVALHYWINVLAGLSAIREGGRAQVLELRLSF
;
A
#
# COMPACT_ATOMS: atom_id res chain seq x y z
N MET A 1 23.44 -9.25 -20.00
CA MET A 1 23.20 -7.94 -20.64
C MET A 1 23.89 -6.86 -19.80
N LYS A 2 24.69 -5.96 -20.40
CA LYS A 2 25.38 -4.88 -19.68
C LYS A 2 24.50 -3.63 -19.73
N ILE A 3 24.01 -3.15 -18.59
CA ILE A 3 23.18 -1.94 -18.54
C ILE A 3 24.10 -0.74 -18.34
N ARG A 4 24.01 0.24 -19.23
CA ARG A 4 24.83 1.45 -19.19
C ARG A 4 24.00 2.60 -18.64
N VAL A 5 24.16 2.89 -17.35
CA VAL A 5 23.57 4.09 -16.74
C VAL A 5 24.33 5.31 -17.27
N LYS A 6 23.72 6.07 -18.18
CA LYS A 6 24.25 7.37 -18.61
C LYS A 6 23.89 8.42 -17.55
N ARG A 7 24.81 8.74 -16.66
CA ARG A 7 24.73 9.97 -15.86
C ARG A 7 24.85 11.17 -16.81
N LYS A 8 23.74 11.86 -17.06
CA LYS A 8 23.76 13.18 -17.68
C LYS A 8 24.09 14.18 -16.58
N HIS A 9 25.31 14.73 -16.58
CA HIS A 9 25.60 15.93 -15.78
C HIS A 9 24.67 17.04 -16.27
N ARG A 10 23.63 17.34 -15.49
CA ARG A 10 22.77 18.48 -15.76
C ARG A 10 23.40 19.70 -15.09
N ALA A 11 24.02 20.53 -15.93
CA ALA A 11 24.21 21.94 -15.62
C ALA A 11 22.85 22.54 -15.22
N THR A 12 22.90 23.41 -14.22
CA THR A 12 21.80 24.23 -13.70
C THR A 12 21.01 24.88 -14.83
N GLY A 13 19.79 24.39 -15.06
CA GLY A 13 18.83 24.95 -15.99
C GLY A 13 17.42 24.63 -15.50
N THR A 14 16.78 25.66 -14.94
CA THR A 14 15.39 25.65 -14.45
C THR A 14 14.43 25.13 -15.52
N SER A 15 13.67 24.08 -15.18
CA SER A 15 12.44 23.70 -15.88
C SER A 15 11.47 23.15 -14.83
N LEU A 16 10.47 23.97 -14.49
CA LEU A 16 9.27 23.58 -13.77
C LEU A 16 8.45 22.61 -14.62
N ALA A 17 8.32 21.36 -14.20
CA ALA A 17 7.14 20.50 -14.39
C ALA A 17 7.41 19.13 -13.75
N SER A 18 6.35 18.51 -13.21
CA SER A 18 6.27 17.17 -12.59
C SER A 18 7.17 16.90 -11.37
N ARG A 19 6.74 17.43 -10.22
CA ARG A 19 7.09 16.89 -8.90
C ARG A 19 5.81 16.32 -8.27
N GLY A 20 5.64 15.01 -8.33
CA GLY A 20 4.66 14.26 -7.54
C GLY A 20 5.14 14.13 -6.10
N GLY A 21 5.36 15.26 -5.42
CA GLY A 21 5.64 15.29 -3.99
C GLY A 21 4.35 15.60 -3.25
N LEU A 22 3.82 14.64 -2.51
CA LEU A 22 2.67 14.79 -1.62
C LEU A 22 3.04 15.75 -0.47
N CYS A 23 2.90 17.06 -0.71
CA CYS A 23 2.93 18.09 0.33
C CYS A 23 1.52 18.33 0.85
N VAL A 24 1.13 17.61 1.90
CA VAL A 24 -0.01 18.01 2.73
C VAL A 24 0.53 18.90 3.86
N PHE A 25 0.43 20.21 3.65
CA PHE A 25 0.56 21.18 4.74
C PHE A 25 -0.79 21.28 5.46
N VAL A 26 -0.85 20.93 6.74
CA VAL A 26 -1.88 21.45 7.66
C VAL A 26 -1.20 21.89 8.95
N SER A 27 -1.33 23.18 9.22
CA SER A 27 -0.68 23.93 10.29
C SER A 27 -0.97 23.39 11.69
N CYS A 28 0.06 23.32 12.53
CA CYS A 28 -0.07 23.23 13.98
C CYS A 28 -0.73 24.51 14.53
N ALA A 29 -1.82 24.35 15.29
CA ALA A 29 -2.33 25.40 16.17
C ALA A 29 -2.12 24.96 17.63
N CYS A 30 -1.32 25.73 18.36
CA CYS A 30 -1.06 25.54 19.78
C CYS A 30 -2.28 25.86 20.65
N LEU A 31 -2.48 24.97 21.63
CA LEU A 31 -3.09 25.09 22.96
C LEU A 31 -3.74 26.43 23.35
N ALA A 32 -5.05 26.36 23.59
CA ALA A 32 -5.73 27.15 24.62
C ALA A 32 -6.77 26.26 25.32
N ALA A 33 -6.79 26.29 26.65
CA ALA A 33 -7.70 25.50 27.50
C ALA A 33 -9.17 25.70 27.10
N ARG A 34 -9.90 24.60 26.85
CA ARG A 34 -11.33 24.62 26.47
C ARG A 34 -12.10 23.45 27.10
N PRO A 35 -13.41 23.66 27.39
CA PRO A 35 -14.21 22.84 28.30
C PRO A 35 -14.47 21.47 27.68
N ALA A 36 -14.63 20.42 28.52
CA ALA A 36 -14.91 19.02 28.16
C ALA A 36 -15.25 18.83 26.67
N LEU A 37 -14.20 18.80 25.84
CA LEU A 37 -14.36 18.82 24.39
C LEU A 37 -14.99 17.49 24.02
N ALA A 38 -16.06 17.52 23.23
CA ALA A 38 -16.67 16.32 22.69
C ALA A 38 -15.58 15.41 22.13
N GLU A 39 -15.60 14.13 22.52
CA GLU A 39 -14.68 13.11 22.03
C GLU A 39 -14.52 13.22 20.50
N PRO A 40 -13.28 13.31 19.96
CA PRO A 40 -13.09 13.42 18.53
C PRO A 40 -13.76 12.25 17.80
N ALA A 41 -14.58 12.57 16.80
CA ALA A 41 -15.29 11.57 16.01
C ALA A 41 -14.30 10.53 15.45
N ALA A 42 -14.74 9.26 15.34
CA ALA A 42 -13.90 8.15 14.87
C ALA A 42 -13.20 8.47 13.55
N PHE A 43 -13.88 9.18 12.64
CA PHE A 43 -13.28 9.70 11.41
C PHE A 43 -11.99 10.49 11.63
N TRP A 44 -11.98 11.44 12.56
CA TRP A 44 -10.83 12.29 12.81
C TRP A 44 -9.67 11.52 13.43
N LYS A 45 -9.97 10.53 14.28
CA LYS A 45 -8.97 9.61 14.83
C LYS A 45 -8.33 8.79 13.69
N GLY A 46 -9.14 8.23 12.78
CA GLY A 46 -8.64 7.52 11.60
C GLY A 46 -7.81 8.41 10.68
N MET A 47 -8.28 9.62 10.35
CA MET A 47 -7.54 10.56 9.51
C MET A 47 -6.22 11.02 10.12
N ALA A 48 -6.20 11.28 11.43
CA ALA A 48 -4.97 11.65 12.11
C ALA A 48 -3.92 10.53 11.98
N SER A 49 -4.30 9.28 12.25
CA SER A 49 -3.38 8.14 12.11
C SER A 49 -2.98 7.81 10.67
N ALA A 50 -3.74 8.25 9.66
CA ALA A 50 -3.31 8.17 8.26
C ALA A 50 -2.16 9.15 7.94
N ILE A 51 -2.13 10.30 8.62
CA ILE A 51 -1.08 11.32 8.44
C ILE A 51 0.13 10.98 9.31
N LEU A 52 -0.10 10.66 10.58
CA LEU A 52 0.94 10.33 11.54
C LEU A 52 0.53 9.07 12.31
N PRO A 53 1.07 7.90 11.97
CA PRO A 53 0.64 6.64 12.57
C PRO A 53 0.71 6.68 14.09
N GLY A 54 -0.36 6.22 14.74
CA GLY A 54 -0.51 6.23 16.19
C GLY A 54 -1.17 7.48 16.78
N SER A 55 -1.35 8.58 16.02
CA SER A 55 -1.91 9.81 16.59
C SER A 55 -3.40 9.69 16.91
N GLY A 56 -4.17 8.93 16.13
CA GLY A 56 -5.57 8.63 16.39
C GLY A 56 -5.80 7.81 17.65
N GLN A 57 -4.91 6.85 17.91
CA GLN A 57 -4.85 6.09 19.16
C GLN A 57 -4.54 7.01 20.34
N ALA A 58 -3.54 7.89 20.20
CA ALA A 58 -3.20 8.87 21.23
C ALA A 58 -4.36 9.85 21.52
N MET A 59 -5.08 10.32 20.49
CA MET A 59 -6.29 11.12 20.63
C MET A 59 -7.41 10.39 21.40
N ALA A 60 -7.37 9.06 21.42
CA ALA A 60 -8.35 8.22 22.09
C ALA A 60 -7.85 7.70 23.45
N GLY A 61 -6.67 8.13 23.91
CA GLY A 61 -6.06 7.75 25.18
C GLY A 61 -5.18 6.49 25.14
N ASP A 62 -5.04 5.82 23.99
CA ASP A 62 -4.34 4.54 23.86
C ASP A 62 -2.86 4.74 23.51
N TYR A 63 -2.11 5.40 24.39
CA TYR A 63 -0.72 5.78 24.12
C TYR A 63 0.21 4.61 23.82
N GLY A 64 -0.04 3.42 24.41
CA GLY A 64 0.77 2.23 24.15
C GLY A 64 0.64 1.73 22.71
N GLU A 65 -0.59 1.65 22.21
CA GLU A 65 -0.86 1.25 20.82
C GLU A 65 -0.42 2.35 19.84
N GLY A 66 -0.64 3.61 20.20
CA GLY A 66 -0.13 4.75 19.44
C GLY A 66 1.40 4.71 19.28
N LEU A 67 2.13 4.46 20.36
CA LEU A 67 3.58 4.34 20.34
C LEU A 67 4.05 3.14 19.52
N ALA A 68 3.32 2.01 19.56
CA ALA A 68 3.65 0.84 18.76
C ALA A 68 3.55 1.13 17.25
N HIS A 69 2.46 1.74 16.80
CA HIS A 69 2.30 2.13 15.39
C HIS A 69 3.34 3.15 14.96
N PHE A 70 3.54 4.21 15.76
CA PHE A 70 4.54 5.22 15.46
C PHE A 70 5.96 4.66 15.43
N GLY A 71 6.28 3.74 16.35
CA GLY A 71 7.60 3.10 16.44
C GLY A 71 7.91 2.26 15.19
N VAL A 72 6.99 1.41 14.75
CA VAL A 72 7.16 0.60 13.53
C VAL A 72 7.28 1.52 12.31
N PHE A 73 6.40 2.52 12.19
CA PHE A 73 6.45 3.51 11.11
C PHE A 73 7.80 4.25 11.09
N GLY A 74 8.23 4.82 12.22
CA GLY A 74 9.42 5.64 12.31
C GLY A 74 10.71 4.87 12.03
N VAL A 75 10.85 3.65 12.57
CA VAL A 75 12.00 2.78 12.29
C VAL A 75 12.04 2.38 10.82
N SER A 76 10.90 2.03 10.24
CA SER A 76 10.80 1.61 8.83
C SER A 76 11.07 2.77 7.88
N LEU A 77 10.49 3.95 8.14
CA LEU A 77 10.74 5.17 7.37
C LEU A 77 12.21 5.59 7.43
N TYR A 78 12.80 5.58 8.64
CA TYR A 78 14.23 5.85 8.80
C TYR A 78 15.09 4.84 8.02
N GLY A 79 14.74 3.55 8.09
CA GLY A 79 15.39 2.48 7.34
C GLY A 79 15.34 2.73 5.83
N ALA A 80 14.17 3.11 5.30
CA ALA A 80 13.98 3.44 3.89
C ALA A 80 14.85 4.64 3.49
N LEU A 81 14.77 5.77 4.20
CA LEU A 81 15.57 6.96 3.91
C LEU A 81 17.07 6.65 3.92
N ARG A 82 17.54 5.83 4.85
CA ARG A 82 18.94 5.40 4.91
C ARG A 82 19.39 4.56 3.71
N GLN A 83 18.49 3.77 3.11
CA GLN A 83 18.82 3.04 1.87
C GLN A 83 18.79 3.97 0.66
N ARG A 84 17.84 4.92 0.62
CA ARG A 84 17.74 5.92 -0.45
C ARG A 84 19.01 6.77 -0.59
N ASP A 85 19.68 7.06 0.52
CA ASP A 85 20.91 7.86 0.56
C ASP A 85 22.18 7.09 0.12
N ARG A 86 22.06 5.81 -0.25
CA ARG A 86 23.19 4.99 -0.71
C ARG A 86 23.50 5.27 -2.18
N ASP A 87 24.80 5.25 -2.52
CA ASP A 87 25.31 5.52 -3.87
C ASP A 87 24.71 4.59 -4.95
N ASP A 88 24.36 3.36 -4.57
CA ASP A 88 23.85 2.30 -5.43
C ASP A 88 22.31 2.21 -5.42
N PHE A 89 21.59 3.11 -4.75
CA PHE A 89 20.14 3.16 -4.82
C PHE A 89 19.67 3.48 -6.25
N LEU A 90 18.69 2.72 -6.75
CA LEU A 90 18.06 2.95 -8.05
C LEU A 90 16.78 3.76 -7.84
N ASP A 91 16.73 4.98 -8.37
CA ASP A 91 15.49 5.76 -8.45
C ASP A 91 14.57 5.24 -9.55
N GLU A 92 13.34 5.78 -9.61
CA GLU A 92 12.30 5.39 -10.57
C GLU A 92 12.82 5.38 -12.02
N ASP A 93 13.45 6.48 -12.46
CA ASP A 93 14.01 6.63 -13.81
C ASP A 93 15.13 5.61 -14.13
N ALA A 94 15.89 5.16 -13.13
CA ALA A 94 16.95 4.16 -13.31
C ALA A 94 16.45 2.72 -13.20
N ARG A 95 15.32 2.53 -12.52
CA ARG A 95 14.73 1.23 -12.19
C ARG A 95 13.74 0.76 -13.24
N TYR A 96 12.82 1.62 -13.66
CA TYR A 96 11.71 1.26 -14.54
C TYR A 96 12.01 1.67 -15.99
N ASP A 97 11.80 0.73 -16.89
CA ASP A 97 11.83 0.94 -18.34
C ASP A 97 10.44 0.61 -18.88
N GLU A 98 9.61 1.66 -19.02
CA GLU A 98 8.21 1.54 -19.46
C GLU A 98 8.11 1.02 -20.91
N ASP A 99 9.11 1.29 -21.75
CA ASP A 99 9.11 0.84 -23.15
C ASP A 99 9.39 -0.67 -23.25
N GLU A 100 10.09 -1.25 -22.27
CA GLU A 100 10.44 -2.67 -22.20
C GLU A 100 9.63 -3.47 -21.15
N ASP A 101 8.62 -2.86 -20.53
CA ASP A 101 7.83 -3.43 -19.42
C ASP A 101 8.73 -4.10 -18.36
N ARG A 102 9.74 -3.35 -17.91
CA ARG A 102 10.86 -3.93 -17.18
C ARG A 102 11.26 -3.11 -15.97
N GLU A 103 11.67 -3.84 -14.94
CA GLU A 103 12.26 -3.28 -13.73
C GLU A 103 13.61 -3.89 -13.43
N VAL A 104 14.55 -3.08 -12.93
CA VAL A 104 15.85 -3.54 -12.43
C VAL A 104 15.95 -3.30 -10.93
N ILE A 105 16.24 -4.35 -10.17
CA ILE A 105 16.31 -4.27 -8.70
C ILE A 105 17.66 -4.79 -8.16
N ASN A 106 18.24 -4.05 -7.21
CA ASN A 106 19.42 -4.45 -6.45
C ASN A 106 19.12 -4.54 -4.95
N LYS A 107 20.09 -4.98 -4.13
CA LYS A 107 19.82 -5.27 -2.72
C LYS A 107 19.47 -4.02 -1.92
N THR A 108 20.06 -2.89 -2.26
CA THR A 108 19.80 -1.59 -1.63
C THR A 108 18.37 -1.12 -1.92
N THR A 109 17.95 -1.18 -3.19
CA THR A 109 16.60 -0.81 -3.63
C THR A 109 15.54 -1.77 -3.07
N LEU A 110 15.78 -3.08 -3.05
CA LEU A 110 14.87 -4.05 -2.44
C LEU A 110 14.65 -3.79 -0.94
N ARG A 111 15.72 -3.41 -0.22
CA ARG A 111 15.63 -3.04 1.20
C ARG A 111 14.89 -1.72 1.40
N TYR A 112 15.08 -0.76 0.50
CA TYR A 112 14.31 0.47 0.48
C TYR A 112 12.82 0.15 0.34
N ASP A 113 12.44 -0.64 -0.67
CA ASP A 113 11.05 -0.95 -0.95
C ASP A 113 10.38 -1.66 0.21
N TYR A 114 11.06 -2.62 0.83
CA TYR A 114 10.51 -3.33 1.98
C TYR A 114 10.25 -2.38 3.15
N ALA A 115 11.22 -1.51 3.46
CA ALA A 115 11.11 -0.57 4.56
C ALA A 115 10.07 0.54 4.29
N ALA A 116 10.03 1.05 3.06
CA ALA A 116 9.06 2.05 2.62
C ALA A 116 7.64 1.46 2.64
N ARG A 117 7.48 0.23 2.16
CA ARG A 117 6.20 -0.48 2.17
C ARG A 117 5.71 -0.73 3.58
N LEU A 118 6.56 -1.26 4.46
CA LEU A 118 6.21 -1.47 5.86
C LEU A 118 5.80 -0.16 6.56
N ALA A 119 6.49 0.96 6.28
CA ALA A 119 6.11 2.26 6.82
C ALA A 119 4.72 2.69 6.31
N PHE A 120 4.49 2.64 5.00
CA PHE A 120 3.24 3.05 4.37
C PHE A 120 2.06 2.20 4.84
N ASP A 121 2.17 0.87 4.79
CA ASP A 121 1.08 -0.03 5.18
C ASP A 121 0.79 0.00 6.67
N THR A 122 1.80 0.30 7.51
CA THR A 122 1.60 0.60 8.93
C THR A 122 0.74 1.84 9.12
N ALA A 123 0.93 2.88 8.30
CA ALA A 123 0.10 4.08 8.37
C ALA A 123 -1.35 3.81 7.97
N LEU A 124 -1.54 3.05 6.90
CA LEU A 124 -2.88 2.64 6.44
C LEU A 124 -3.61 1.80 7.49
N TYR A 125 -2.95 0.77 8.04
CA TYR A 125 -3.56 -0.04 9.09
C TYR A 125 -3.78 0.75 10.40
N SER A 126 -2.85 1.62 10.81
CA SER A 126 -2.99 2.45 12.01
C SER A 126 -4.23 3.37 11.92
N SER A 127 -4.50 3.91 10.73
CA SER A 127 -5.70 4.68 10.44
C SER A 127 -6.98 3.87 10.65
N TYR A 128 -7.04 2.66 10.08
CA TYR A 128 -8.16 1.76 10.29
C TYR A 128 -8.34 1.35 11.75
N ALA A 129 -7.27 0.99 12.44
CA ALA A 129 -7.32 0.60 13.85
C ALA A 129 -7.90 1.74 14.70
N ALA A 130 -7.40 2.97 14.54
CA ALA A 130 -7.92 4.14 15.25
C ALA A 130 -9.42 4.38 14.98
N TYR A 131 -9.85 4.22 13.73
CA TYR A 131 -11.26 4.33 13.34
C TYR A 131 -12.12 3.23 13.98
N ARG A 132 -11.70 1.96 13.83
CA ARG A 132 -12.35 0.77 14.36
C ARG A 132 -12.53 0.89 15.87
N ASP A 133 -11.45 1.15 16.60
CA ASP A 133 -11.45 1.12 18.06
C ASP A 133 -12.25 2.28 18.64
N ALA A 134 -12.21 3.46 18.00
CA ALA A 134 -13.10 4.56 18.34
C ALA A 134 -14.58 4.19 18.19
N ARG A 135 -14.95 3.52 17.08
CA ARG A 135 -16.32 3.04 16.88
C ARG A 135 -16.70 1.91 17.83
N GLN A 136 -15.77 1.08 18.26
CA GLN A 136 -16.04 0.02 19.25
C GLN A 136 -16.35 0.59 20.64
N ARG A 137 -15.79 1.76 20.98
CA ARG A 137 -16.13 2.48 22.24
C ARG A 137 -17.47 3.18 22.15
N ASP A 138 -17.75 3.82 21.03
CA ASP A 138 -19.02 4.47 20.78
C ASP A 138 -19.43 4.36 19.31
N ASN A 139 -20.50 3.60 19.08
CA ASN A 139 -21.10 3.41 17.76
C ASN A 139 -22.50 4.04 17.66
N ALA A 140 -22.90 4.88 18.63
CA ALA A 140 -24.21 5.50 18.61
C ALA A 140 -24.35 6.40 17.37
N GLY A 141 -25.47 6.25 16.66
CA GLY A 141 -25.79 7.06 15.48
C GLY A 141 -25.18 6.58 14.15
N TYR A 142 -24.36 5.53 14.15
CA TYR A 142 -23.90 4.90 12.90
C TYR A 142 -24.96 3.92 12.35
N ARG A 143 -25.18 3.98 11.03
CA ARG A 143 -26.03 3.08 10.25
C ARG A 143 -25.27 1.85 9.75
N THR A 144 -23.99 1.99 9.50
CA THR A 144 -23.09 0.93 9.03
C THR A 144 -22.74 -0.04 10.16
N PRO A 145 -22.55 -1.33 9.88
CA PRO A 145 -22.08 -2.30 10.86
C PRO A 145 -20.78 -1.87 11.54
N LEU A 146 -20.65 -2.25 12.81
CA LEU A 146 -19.45 -1.99 13.60
C LEU A 146 -18.24 -2.72 12.99
N PRO A 147 -17.13 -2.04 12.68
CA PRO A 147 -15.90 -2.70 12.23
C PRO A 147 -15.28 -3.54 13.37
N ARG A 148 -14.85 -4.77 13.06
CA ARG A 148 -14.41 -5.74 14.08
C ARG A 148 -13.05 -6.39 13.82
N GLU A 149 -12.61 -6.46 12.58
CA GLU A 149 -11.43 -7.24 12.22
C GLU A 149 -10.16 -6.63 12.80
N SER A 150 -9.39 -7.46 13.49
CA SER A 150 -8.07 -7.11 14.01
C SER A 150 -6.98 -7.29 12.94
N LEU A 151 -5.77 -6.78 13.20
CA LEU A 151 -4.60 -7.05 12.36
C LEU A 151 -4.43 -8.55 12.11
N ALA A 152 -4.62 -9.35 13.17
CA ALA A 152 -4.43 -10.79 13.10
C ALA A 152 -5.53 -11.47 12.29
N ASP A 153 -6.75 -10.93 12.26
CA ASP A 153 -7.84 -11.47 11.43
C ASP A 153 -7.58 -11.19 9.96
N LEU A 154 -7.15 -9.97 9.64
CA LEU A 154 -6.79 -9.58 8.27
C LEU A 154 -5.55 -10.32 7.78
N ALA A 155 -4.48 -10.44 8.57
CA ALA A 155 -3.26 -11.16 8.20
C ALA A 155 -3.51 -12.66 7.97
N ARG A 156 -4.46 -13.28 8.69
CA ARG A 156 -4.84 -14.67 8.45
C ARG A 156 -5.78 -14.85 7.25
N ALA A 157 -6.40 -13.77 6.77
CA ALA A 157 -7.44 -13.86 5.76
C ALA A 157 -6.96 -14.50 4.44
N PRO A 158 -5.75 -14.19 3.90
CA PRO A 158 -5.26 -14.83 2.69
C PRO A 158 -5.14 -16.35 2.77
N PHE A 159 -4.98 -16.91 3.96
CA PHE A 159 -4.79 -18.34 4.19
C PHE A 159 -6.07 -19.03 4.65
N SER A 160 -7.18 -18.30 4.73
CA SER A 160 -8.46 -18.83 5.17
C SER A 160 -9.20 -19.52 4.03
N LEU A 161 -9.39 -20.85 4.15
CA LEU A 161 -10.20 -21.63 3.21
C LEU A 161 -11.64 -21.09 3.11
N ARG A 162 -12.17 -20.43 4.15
CA ARG A 162 -13.50 -19.79 4.13
C ARG A 162 -13.57 -18.67 3.08
N TYR A 163 -12.49 -17.92 2.86
CA TYR A 163 -12.45 -16.87 1.85
C TYR A 163 -12.07 -17.45 0.49
N LEU A 164 -11.01 -18.26 0.44
CA LEU A 164 -10.51 -18.83 -0.82
C LEU A 164 -11.51 -19.73 -1.56
N SER A 165 -12.42 -20.38 -0.84
CA SER A 165 -13.45 -21.24 -1.46
C SER A 165 -14.67 -20.48 -1.99
N ARG A 166 -14.82 -19.19 -1.69
CA ARG A 166 -15.94 -18.40 -2.21
C ARG A 166 -15.75 -18.20 -3.71
N ALA A 167 -16.82 -18.36 -4.49
CA ALA A 167 -16.77 -18.10 -5.93
C ALA A 167 -16.28 -16.67 -6.26
N THR A 168 -16.62 -15.71 -5.39
CA THR A 168 -16.18 -14.31 -5.46
C THR A 168 -14.68 -14.08 -5.22
N THR A 169 -13.96 -15.08 -4.70
CA THR A 169 -12.49 -15.06 -4.59
C THR A 169 -11.86 -16.04 -5.58
N PHE A 170 -12.34 -17.28 -5.58
CA PHE A 170 -11.79 -18.37 -6.39
C PHE A 170 -11.84 -18.08 -7.89
N VAL A 171 -12.96 -17.58 -8.41
CA VAL A 171 -13.10 -17.35 -9.86
C VAL A 171 -12.18 -16.21 -10.33
N PRO A 172 -12.14 -15.03 -9.68
CA PRO A 172 -11.14 -14.01 -10.02
C PRO A 172 -9.69 -14.52 -9.93
N LEU A 173 -9.34 -15.31 -8.91
CA LEU A 173 -7.99 -15.89 -8.80
C LEU A 173 -7.68 -16.88 -9.92
N LEU A 174 -8.66 -17.69 -10.33
CA LEU A 174 -8.48 -18.60 -11.46
C LEU A 174 -8.27 -17.84 -12.77
N ILE A 175 -9.03 -16.75 -12.99
CA ILE A 175 -8.86 -15.87 -14.14
C ILE A 175 -7.47 -15.23 -14.12
N GLN A 176 -7.03 -14.70 -12.97
CA GLN A 176 -5.71 -14.10 -12.82
C GLN A 176 -4.59 -15.12 -13.07
N ALA A 177 -4.71 -16.32 -12.52
CA ALA A 177 -3.75 -17.40 -12.73
C ALA A 177 -3.69 -17.81 -14.22
N ALA A 178 -4.83 -17.93 -14.88
CA ALA A 178 -4.88 -18.23 -16.32
C ALA A 178 -4.26 -17.12 -17.16
N ALA A 179 -4.52 -15.85 -16.83
CA ALA A 179 -3.94 -14.70 -17.51
C ALA A 179 -2.41 -14.67 -17.37
N VAL A 180 -1.90 -14.88 -16.16
CA VAL A 180 -0.45 -14.99 -15.87
C VAL A 180 0.20 -16.15 -16.62
N LEU A 181 -0.47 -17.31 -16.70
CA LEU A 181 0.09 -18.47 -17.40
C LEU A 181 0.06 -18.34 -18.92
N ALA A 182 -0.82 -17.49 -19.46
CA ALA A 182 -1.00 -17.30 -20.90
C ALA A 182 -0.24 -16.08 -21.47
N ALA A 183 0.34 -15.23 -20.62
CA ALA A 183 1.16 -14.12 -21.06
C ALA A 183 2.54 -14.63 -21.53
N ASP A 184 2.92 -14.30 -22.77
CA ASP A 184 4.21 -14.69 -23.37
C ASP A 184 5.29 -13.58 -23.24
N ASP A 185 4.87 -12.35 -22.92
CA ASP A 185 5.68 -11.12 -22.93
C ASP A 185 5.13 -10.09 -21.92
N GLY A 186 5.02 -10.51 -20.65
CA GLY A 186 4.57 -9.66 -19.55
C GLY A 186 5.68 -8.82 -18.91
N TYR A 187 5.28 -8.09 -17.88
CA TYR A 187 6.20 -7.27 -17.09
C TYR A 187 7.25 -8.15 -16.38
N ARG A 188 8.52 -7.73 -16.40
CA ARG A 188 9.64 -8.52 -15.86
C ARG A 188 10.50 -7.78 -14.83
N ILE A 189 10.96 -8.50 -13.80
CA ILE A 189 11.86 -7.98 -12.76
C ILE A 189 13.25 -8.59 -12.92
N ASP A 190 14.18 -7.81 -13.48
CA ASP A 190 15.58 -8.16 -13.57
C ASP A 190 16.33 -7.87 -12.26
N ARG A 191 17.01 -8.89 -11.74
CA ARG A 191 17.77 -8.77 -10.49
C ARG A 191 19.26 -8.54 -10.73
N ALA A 192 19.83 -7.66 -9.93
CA ALA A 192 21.28 -7.52 -9.82
C ALA A 192 21.91 -8.76 -9.15
N PRO A 193 23.24 -8.99 -9.29
CA PRO A 193 23.89 -10.21 -8.80
C PRO A 193 23.82 -10.41 -7.28
N ASP A 194 23.61 -9.33 -6.53
CA ASP A 194 23.49 -9.29 -5.06
C ASP A 194 22.06 -9.57 -4.56
N VAL A 195 21.10 -9.77 -5.47
CA VAL A 195 19.73 -10.18 -5.18
C VAL A 195 19.51 -11.59 -5.71
N SER A 196 19.19 -12.52 -4.81
CA SER A 196 18.81 -13.87 -5.18
C SER A 196 17.35 -13.90 -5.66
N GLU A 197 16.99 -14.92 -6.43
CA GLU A 197 15.59 -15.14 -6.80
C GLU A 197 14.72 -15.41 -5.56
N GLY A 198 15.27 -16.12 -4.56
CA GLY A 198 14.60 -16.33 -3.28
C GLY A 198 14.34 -15.04 -2.50
N ASP A 199 15.20 -14.02 -2.62
CA ASP A 199 14.94 -12.70 -2.02
C ASP A 199 13.70 -12.05 -2.64
N LEU A 200 13.52 -12.17 -3.97
CA LEU A 200 12.35 -11.63 -4.66
C LEU A 200 11.08 -12.40 -4.30
N HIS A 201 11.12 -13.73 -4.22
CA HIS A 201 9.98 -14.54 -3.79
C HIS A 201 9.56 -14.21 -2.36
N LEU A 202 10.53 -14.08 -1.44
CA LEU A 202 10.25 -13.70 -0.06
C LEU A 202 9.64 -12.29 0.02
N TYR A 203 10.22 -11.33 -0.71
CA TYR A 203 9.68 -9.98 -0.81
C TYR A 203 8.24 -10.01 -1.36
N ASN A 204 7.99 -10.71 -2.46
CA ASN A 204 6.68 -10.85 -3.08
C ASN A 204 5.63 -11.42 -2.11
N LEU A 205 5.99 -12.39 -1.28
CA LEU A 205 5.06 -12.94 -0.30
C LEU A 205 4.81 -12.00 0.87
N VAL A 206 5.85 -11.40 1.45
CA VAL A 206 5.72 -10.62 2.70
C VAL A 206 5.23 -9.21 2.43
N ALA A 207 5.76 -8.53 1.41
CA ALA A 207 5.37 -7.17 1.08
C ALA A 207 3.90 -7.11 0.65
N ASN A 208 3.44 -8.06 -0.16
CA ASN A 208 2.04 -8.09 -0.60
C ASN A 208 1.06 -8.45 0.53
N GLU A 209 1.48 -9.18 1.56
CA GLU A 209 0.66 -9.38 2.77
C GLU A 209 0.44 -8.05 3.48
N MET A 210 1.52 -7.28 3.68
CA MET A 210 1.46 -5.95 4.28
C MET A 210 0.58 -5.01 3.45
N THR A 211 0.74 -5.02 2.13
CA THR A 211 -0.04 -4.18 1.20
C THR A 211 -1.52 -4.53 1.25
N ALA A 212 -1.87 -5.81 1.09
CA ALA A 212 -3.26 -6.23 1.09
C ALA A 212 -3.95 -5.92 2.42
N VAL A 213 -3.27 -6.15 3.55
CA VAL A 213 -3.79 -5.83 4.88
C VAL A 213 -3.94 -4.32 5.08
N GLY A 214 -2.89 -3.53 4.81
CA GLY A 214 -2.88 -2.08 5.00
C GLY A 214 -3.92 -1.39 4.12
N GLU A 215 -3.90 -1.66 2.82
CA GLU A 215 -4.80 -1.04 1.85
C GLU A 215 -6.26 -1.43 2.09
N GLU A 216 -6.59 -2.70 2.27
CA GLU A 216 -7.99 -3.07 2.50
C GLU A 216 -8.49 -2.58 3.87
N ALA A 217 -7.65 -2.60 4.91
CA ALA A 217 -7.99 -1.99 6.20
C ALA A 217 -8.36 -0.51 6.04
N PHE A 218 -7.50 0.27 5.37
CA PHE A 218 -7.75 1.69 5.16
C PHE A 218 -8.92 1.95 4.21
N PHE A 219 -8.87 1.43 2.98
CA PHE A 219 -9.84 1.80 1.97
C PHE A 219 -11.21 1.18 2.19
N ARG A 220 -11.29 -0.03 2.75
CA ARG A 220 -12.57 -0.75 2.93
C ARG A 220 -13.01 -0.58 4.37
N GLY A 221 -12.16 -0.98 5.30
CA GLY A 221 -12.44 -0.91 6.73
C GLY A 221 -12.70 0.52 7.23
N PHE A 222 -12.01 1.53 6.70
CA PHE A 222 -12.21 2.94 7.07
C PHE A 222 -12.95 3.76 5.99
N ILE A 223 -12.35 4.01 4.83
CA ILE A 223 -12.87 4.99 3.86
C ILE A 223 -14.22 4.60 3.25
N ASN A 224 -14.35 3.36 2.75
CA ASN A 224 -15.62 2.87 2.20
C ASN A 224 -16.70 2.79 3.29
N ASN A 225 -16.32 2.34 4.50
CA ASN A 225 -17.23 2.26 5.64
C ASN A 225 -17.77 3.66 6.00
N GLU A 226 -16.89 4.64 6.19
CA GLU A 226 -17.26 6.00 6.57
C GLU A 226 -18.07 6.72 5.49
N PHE A 227 -17.69 6.60 4.21
CA PHE A 227 -18.47 7.24 3.15
C PHE A 227 -19.81 6.53 2.91
N SER A 228 -19.90 5.23 3.17
CA SER A 228 -21.19 4.52 3.20
C SER A 228 -22.06 5.02 4.36
N GLU A 229 -21.46 5.29 5.52
CA GLU A 229 -22.14 5.89 6.66
C GLU A 229 -22.70 7.27 6.34
N ARG A 230 -21.93 8.13 5.66
CA ARG A 230 -22.35 9.52 5.42
C ARG A 230 -23.27 9.66 4.23
N TYR A 231 -22.98 8.95 3.14
CA TYR A 231 -23.59 9.18 1.83
C TYR A 231 -24.38 7.97 1.29
N GLY A 232 -24.38 6.87 2.03
CA GLY A 232 -25.01 5.61 1.64
C GLY A 232 -24.08 4.71 0.82
N ASN A 233 -24.36 3.41 0.83
CA ASN A 233 -23.49 2.36 0.29
C ASN A 233 -23.02 2.62 -1.15
N ARG A 234 -23.90 3.09 -2.04
CA ARG A 234 -23.55 3.36 -3.45
C ARG A 234 -22.48 4.45 -3.60
N TRP A 235 -22.63 5.54 -2.86
CA TRP A 235 -21.66 6.64 -2.88
C TRP A 235 -20.40 6.29 -2.11
N GLY A 236 -20.51 5.58 -0.99
CA GLY A 236 -19.35 5.04 -0.27
C GLY A 236 -18.46 4.17 -1.15
N LEU A 237 -19.08 3.27 -1.91
CA LEU A 237 -18.41 2.42 -2.89
C LEU A 237 -17.71 3.25 -3.96
N ALA A 238 -18.44 4.14 -4.63
CA ALA A 238 -17.91 4.92 -5.74
C ALA A 238 -16.74 5.82 -5.30
N ILE A 239 -16.91 6.55 -4.20
CA ILE A 239 -15.90 7.50 -3.70
C ILE A 239 -14.65 6.74 -3.26
N SER A 240 -14.80 5.68 -2.44
CA SER A 240 -13.66 4.86 -1.98
C SER A 240 -12.86 4.29 -3.16
N SER A 241 -13.57 3.78 -4.18
CA SER A 241 -12.93 3.17 -5.36
C SER A 241 -12.16 4.18 -6.19
N VAL A 242 -12.71 5.39 -6.37
CA VAL A 242 -12.01 6.47 -7.09
C VAL A 242 -10.78 6.94 -6.30
N ILE A 243 -10.88 7.12 -4.98
CA ILE A 243 -9.72 7.49 -4.16
C ILE A 243 -8.63 6.41 -4.24
N PHE A 244 -9.02 5.13 -4.19
CA PHE A 244 -8.11 4.00 -4.37
C PHE A 244 -7.41 4.05 -5.73
N GLY A 245 -8.16 4.26 -6.81
CA GLY A 245 -7.60 4.38 -8.16
C GLY A 245 -6.67 5.57 -8.33
N LEU A 246 -6.99 6.73 -7.75
CA LEU A 246 -6.13 7.92 -7.81
C LEU A 246 -4.80 7.76 -7.06
N GLY A 247 -4.72 6.81 -6.12
CA GLY A 247 -3.47 6.44 -5.45
C GLY A 247 -2.52 5.60 -6.29
N HIS A 248 -2.94 5.17 -7.49
CA HIS A 248 -2.21 4.25 -8.34
C HIS A 248 -1.72 4.93 -9.62
N THR A 249 -0.43 4.75 -9.93
CA THR A 249 0.21 5.35 -11.12
C THR A 249 0.22 4.41 -12.32
N GLY A 250 0.22 3.09 -12.09
CA GLY A 250 0.49 2.09 -13.12
C GLY A 250 1.98 1.92 -13.42
N GLU A 251 2.84 2.55 -12.62
CA GLU A 251 4.28 2.39 -12.73
C GLU A 251 4.70 1.03 -12.18
N GLY A 252 5.67 0.41 -12.86
CA GLY A 252 6.08 -0.95 -12.59
C GLY A 252 4.93 -1.96 -12.76
N GLN A 253 4.95 -3.05 -11.98
CA GLN A 253 3.89 -4.06 -12.04
C GLN A 253 2.57 -3.65 -11.33
N THR A 254 2.34 -2.36 -11.12
CA THR A 254 1.14 -1.87 -10.41
C THR A 254 -0.01 -1.62 -11.36
N ALA A 255 -1.25 -1.74 -10.88
CA ALA A 255 -2.43 -1.39 -11.66
C ALA A 255 -2.44 0.11 -11.96
N ASN A 256 -2.85 0.52 -13.16
CA ASN A 256 -3.09 1.93 -13.43
C ASN A 256 -4.37 2.43 -12.75
N ALA A 257 -4.59 3.74 -12.72
CA ALA A 257 -5.73 4.34 -12.01
C ALA A 257 -7.10 3.77 -12.42
N VAL A 258 -7.30 3.40 -13.68
CA VAL A 258 -8.57 2.83 -14.18
C VAL A 258 -8.74 1.39 -13.69
N GLN A 259 -7.70 0.56 -13.85
CA GLN A 259 -7.68 -0.82 -13.36
C GLN A 259 -7.85 -0.87 -11.84
N ALA A 260 -7.12 -0.02 -11.11
CA ALA A 260 -7.23 0.10 -9.67
C ALA A 260 -8.63 0.59 -9.25
N THR A 261 -9.23 1.56 -9.93
CA THR A 261 -10.63 1.97 -9.66
C THR A 261 -11.59 0.79 -9.84
N ALA A 262 -11.43 0.00 -10.90
CA ALA A 262 -12.28 -1.18 -11.15
C ALA A 262 -12.08 -2.26 -10.06
N ALA A 263 -10.83 -2.51 -9.66
CA ALA A 263 -10.52 -3.40 -8.53
C ALA A 263 -11.13 -2.87 -7.23
N GLY A 264 -11.03 -1.57 -6.97
CA GLY A 264 -11.64 -0.88 -5.84
C GLY A 264 -13.17 -1.03 -5.81
N LEU A 265 -13.83 -0.96 -6.97
CA LEU A 265 -15.28 -1.21 -7.08
C LEU A 265 -15.62 -2.65 -6.71
N TYR A 266 -14.84 -3.62 -7.17
CA TYR A 266 -15.07 -5.02 -6.83
C TYR A 266 -14.83 -5.32 -5.35
N LEU A 267 -13.69 -4.90 -4.81
CA LEU A 267 -13.29 -5.11 -3.42
C LEU A 267 -14.20 -4.33 -2.45
N GLY A 268 -14.59 -3.10 -2.81
CA GLY A 268 -15.55 -2.30 -2.06
C GLY A 268 -16.95 -2.92 -2.05
N TRP A 269 -17.38 -3.53 -3.16
CA TRP A 269 -18.63 -4.28 -3.22
C TRP A 269 -18.57 -5.55 -2.36
N LEU A 270 -17.47 -6.31 -2.40
CA LEU A 270 -17.27 -7.48 -1.53
C LEU A 270 -17.38 -7.09 -0.06
N HIS A 271 -16.71 -6.00 0.32
CA HIS A 271 -16.79 -5.46 1.68
C HIS A 271 -18.24 -5.20 2.10
N GLN A 272 -19.01 -4.44 1.31
CA GLN A 272 -20.42 -4.14 1.64
C GLN A 272 -21.30 -5.39 1.66
N ARG A 273 -21.13 -6.29 0.68
CA ARG A 273 -21.85 -7.56 0.58
C ARG A 273 -21.62 -8.45 1.80
N ASN A 274 -20.41 -8.42 2.34
CA ASN A 274 -19.99 -9.23 3.49
C ASN A 274 -20.28 -8.56 4.84
N GLY A 275 -21.19 -7.59 4.88
CA GLY A 275 -21.53 -6.91 6.13
C GLY A 275 -20.41 -6.01 6.64
N PHE A 276 -19.63 -5.43 5.72
CA PHE A 276 -18.48 -4.56 6.00
C PHE A 276 -17.29 -5.29 6.66
N GLU A 277 -17.10 -6.57 6.30
CA GLU A 277 -15.88 -7.35 6.58
C GLU A 277 -14.91 -7.26 5.38
N ALA A 278 -13.67 -6.87 5.64
CA ALA A 278 -12.61 -6.67 4.65
C ALA A 278 -11.79 -7.95 4.37
N GLY A 279 -11.88 -8.99 5.20
CA GLY A 279 -11.04 -10.19 5.09
C GLY A 279 -11.10 -10.90 3.74
N GLU A 280 -12.28 -11.01 3.10
CA GLU A 280 -12.34 -11.58 1.74
C GLU A 280 -11.59 -10.72 0.72
N GLY A 281 -11.68 -9.39 0.84
CA GLY A 281 -10.95 -8.44 0.02
C GLY A 281 -9.44 -8.57 0.20
N VAL A 282 -8.97 -8.67 1.46
CA VAL A 282 -7.55 -8.91 1.77
C VAL A 282 -7.05 -10.20 1.12
N ALA A 283 -7.81 -11.29 1.24
CA ALA A 283 -7.42 -12.57 0.68
C ALA A 283 -7.29 -12.51 -0.85
N LEU A 284 -8.26 -11.89 -1.52
CA LEU A 284 -8.24 -11.75 -2.97
C LEU A 284 -7.09 -10.84 -3.44
N HIS A 285 -6.96 -9.66 -2.82
CA HIS A 285 -5.93 -8.68 -3.15
C HIS A 285 -4.53 -9.28 -2.99
N TYR A 286 -4.27 -9.93 -1.86
CA TYR A 286 -3.00 -10.62 -1.61
C TYR A 286 -2.63 -11.58 -2.74
N TRP A 287 -3.52 -12.53 -3.06
CA TRP A 287 -3.19 -13.58 -4.03
C TRP A 287 -3.12 -13.05 -5.46
N ILE A 288 -3.88 -12.02 -5.83
CA ILE A 288 -3.72 -11.34 -7.13
C ILE A 288 -2.30 -10.77 -7.24
N ASN A 289 -1.84 -10.03 -6.23
CA ASN A 289 -0.51 -9.43 -6.27
C ASN A 289 0.60 -10.47 -6.26
N VAL A 290 0.45 -11.54 -5.45
CA VAL A 290 1.43 -12.64 -5.42
C VAL A 290 1.52 -13.33 -6.78
N LEU A 291 0.38 -13.63 -7.43
CA LEU A 291 0.37 -14.25 -8.76
C LEU A 291 1.02 -13.35 -9.81
N ALA A 292 0.73 -12.05 -9.77
CA ALA A 292 1.39 -11.08 -10.62
C ALA A 292 2.91 -11.08 -10.39
N GLY A 293 3.37 -10.90 -9.14
CA GLY A 293 4.79 -10.88 -8.82
C GLY A 293 5.53 -12.17 -9.17
N LEU A 294 4.88 -13.34 -9.04
CA LEU A 294 5.44 -14.61 -9.49
C LEU A 294 5.68 -14.65 -11.01
N SER A 295 4.77 -14.07 -11.81
CA SER A 295 4.97 -13.90 -13.26
C SER A 295 6.20 -13.05 -13.54
N ALA A 296 6.28 -11.88 -12.90
CA ALA A 296 7.34 -10.93 -13.17
C ALA A 296 8.73 -11.42 -12.76
N ILE A 297 8.82 -12.16 -11.66
CA ILE A 297 10.06 -12.81 -11.23
C ILE A 297 10.46 -13.93 -12.21
N ARG A 298 9.49 -14.70 -12.72
CA ARG A 298 9.74 -15.78 -13.69
C ARG A 298 10.24 -15.25 -15.04
N GLU A 299 9.67 -14.14 -15.50
CA GLU A 299 10.03 -13.50 -16.77
C GLU A 299 11.33 -12.67 -16.65
N GLY A 300 11.69 -12.32 -15.42
CA GLY A 300 12.91 -11.60 -15.06
C GLY A 300 14.21 -12.38 -15.23
N GLY A 301 15.28 -11.67 -15.55
CA GLY A 301 16.63 -12.19 -15.73
C GLY A 301 17.65 -11.62 -14.74
N ARG A 302 18.94 -11.71 -15.10
CA ARG A 302 20.04 -11.07 -14.37
C ARG A 302 20.52 -9.81 -15.09
N ALA A 303 20.51 -8.69 -14.41
CA ALA A 303 21.04 -7.41 -14.86
C ALA A 303 22.43 -7.14 -14.26
N GLN A 304 23.37 -6.63 -15.07
CA GLN A 304 24.60 -6.03 -14.54
C GLN A 304 24.39 -4.54 -14.35
N VAL A 305 24.36 -4.08 -13.10
CA VAL A 305 24.41 -2.65 -12.76
C VAL A 305 25.88 -2.22 -12.84
N LEU A 306 26.25 -1.48 -13.89
CA LEU A 306 27.61 -0.96 -14.06
C LEU A 306 27.67 0.47 -13.50
N GLU A 307 28.33 0.65 -12.35
CA GLU A 307 28.80 1.96 -11.90
C GLU A 307 30.02 2.37 -12.72
N LEU A 308 29.85 3.28 -13.69
CA LEU A 308 30.97 3.98 -14.30
C LEU A 308 31.25 5.26 -13.51
N ARG A 309 32.18 5.19 -12.55
CA ARG A 309 32.81 6.38 -11.96
C ARG A 309 33.79 6.94 -12.99
N LEU A 310 33.35 7.88 -13.82
CA LEU A 310 34.25 8.72 -14.58
C LEU A 310 34.76 9.81 -13.65
N SER A 311 36.02 9.68 -13.24
CA SER A 311 36.78 10.78 -12.65
C SER A 311 37.14 11.76 -13.77
N PHE A 312 36.52 12.95 -13.75
CA PHE A 312 37.06 14.13 -14.41
C PHE A 312 37.35 15.17 -13.33
#